data_AF-A0A8H7RGS7-F1
#
_entry.id   AF-A0A8H7RGS7-F1
#
_cell.length_a   1.000
_cell.length_b   1.000
_cell.length_c   1.000
_cell.angle_alpha   90.00
_cell.angle_beta   90.00
_cell.angle_gamma   90.00
#
_symmetry.space_group_name_H-M   'P 1'
#
loop_
_entity.id
_entity.type
_entity.pdbx_description
1 polymer ?
#
loop_
_entity_poly.entity_id
_entity_poly.type
_entity_poly.pdbx_seq_one_letter_code
_entity_poly.pdbx_strand_id
1 'polypeptide(L)'
;MTKFSEDIFQILAYLDNEKAKITNKTSEKVKSFKVYNNEKALSEATHLKMFMQLLDDLLMNDTSISFYDGETISRATKRMKIITENELEYGRRSDLIVKNKEAEEQYDLSSNEFKKTGMSHDILTRQQSKNLRINACIINDINLLLGNANSRINYFDFSGRQSYISQLFSFDGCFVAYKVGSFTIPKNLMQLNQFRFSLIALYRWKKCTIDNSKKVLFEILKAEDDYGLVEVSNDIVNYRLSPPRDNVNHVQVVFSPSKGSKRTISVLQN
;
A
#
# COMPACT_ATOMS: atom_id res chain seq x y z
N MET A 1 1.65 7.42 24.71
CA MET A 1 0.80 6.50 23.94
C MET A 1 0.14 7.29 22.82
N THR A 2 0.07 6.77 21.59
CA THR A 2 -0.70 7.44 20.53
C THR A 2 -2.20 7.22 20.77
N LYS A 3 -3.05 8.19 20.44
CA LYS A 3 -4.53 8.11 20.52
C LYS A 3 -5.11 6.81 19.94
N PHE A 4 -4.48 6.28 18.89
CA PHE A 4 -4.79 4.97 18.30
C PHE A 4 -4.56 3.76 19.22
N SER A 5 -3.50 3.80 20.04
CA SER A 5 -3.28 2.80 21.09
C SER A 5 -4.45 2.80 22.05
N GLU A 6 -4.90 3.97 22.49
CA GLU A 6 -6.08 4.12 23.35
C GLU A 6 -7.36 3.66 22.66
N ASP A 7 -7.59 3.97 21.39
CA ASP A 7 -8.79 3.51 20.66
C ASP A 7 -8.81 2.00 20.46
N ILE A 8 -7.67 1.36 20.12
CA ILE A 8 -7.58 -0.10 20.11
C ILE A 8 -7.74 -0.65 21.52
N PHE A 9 -7.11 -0.08 22.54
CA PHE A 9 -7.28 -0.55 23.91
C PHE A 9 -8.70 -0.35 24.40
N GLN A 10 -9.43 0.68 23.98
CA GLN A 10 -10.84 0.90 24.28
C GLN A 10 -11.73 -0.06 23.50
N ILE A 11 -11.44 -0.35 22.23
CA ILE A 11 -12.15 -1.38 21.46
C ILE A 11 -11.89 -2.76 22.05
N LEU A 12 -10.64 -3.09 22.39
CA LEU A 12 -10.27 -4.36 23.00
C LEU A 12 -10.84 -4.46 24.42
N ALA A 13 -10.77 -3.40 25.24
CA ALA A 13 -11.38 -3.37 26.56
C ALA A 13 -12.92 -3.39 26.49
N TYR A 14 -13.53 -2.82 25.45
CA TYR A 14 -14.95 -2.93 25.17
C TYR A 14 -15.33 -4.37 24.81
N LEU A 15 -14.55 -5.02 23.92
CA LEU A 15 -14.72 -6.43 23.57
C LEU A 15 -14.48 -7.37 24.76
N ASP A 16 -13.53 -7.02 25.62
CA ASP A 16 -13.17 -7.80 26.80
C ASP A 16 -14.19 -7.59 27.96
N ASN A 17 -14.92 -6.45 28.01
CA ASN A 17 -15.87 -6.11 29.08
C ASN A 17 -17.38 -6.23 28.72
N GLU A 18 -17.81 -6.24 27.45
CA GLU A 18 -19.24 -6.36 27.10
C GLU A 18 -19.69 -7.78 26.70
N LYS A 19 -20.09 -8.56 27.71
CA LYS A 19 -21.27 -9.44 27.60
C LYS A 19 -22.58 -8.70 27.92
N ALA A 20 -22.55 -7.43 28.33
CA ALA A 20 -23.73 -6.68 28.71
C ALA A 20 -23.56 -5.16 28.53
N LYS A 21 -24.26 -4.58 27.53
CA LYS A 21 -24.81 -3.20 27.43
C LYS A 21 -24.60 -2.52 26.07
N ILE A 22 -25.27 -3.05 25.04
CA ILE A 22 -25.38 -2.36 23.75
C ILE A 22 -26.16 -1.03 23.92
N THR A 23 -25.50 0.10 23.66
CA THR A 23 -26.12 1.43 23.52
C THR A 23 -26.14 1.90 22.05
N ASN A 24 -26.95 2.92 21.75
CA ASN A 24 -27.40 3.30 20.40
C ASN A 24 -26.31 3.57 19.34
N LYS A 25 -25.10 4.02 19.68
CA LYS A 25 -24.01 4.24 18.69
C LYS A 25 -23.41 2.93 18.15
N THR A 26 -23.37 1.88 18.96
CA THR A 26 -22.90 0.55 18.51
C THR A 26 -23.88 -0.06 17.50
N SER A 27 -25.17 0.29 17.58
CA SER A 27 -26.21 -0.21 16.68
C SER A 27 -25.99 0.16 15.20
N GLU A 28 -25.37 1.31 14.91
CA GLU A 28 -25.01 1.71 13.55
C GLU A 28 -23.80 0.94 13.02
N LYS A 29 -22.77 0.71 13.85
CA LYS A 29 -21.63 -0.16 13.49
C LYS A 29 -22.09 -1.61 13.28
N VAL A 30 -23.09 -2.10 14.01
CA VAL A 30 -23.70 -3.43 13.81
C VAL A 30 -24.48 -3.53 12.49
N LYS A 31 -25.06 -2.42 11.96
CA LYS A 31 -25.71 -2.42 10.63
C LYS A 31 -24.71 -2.74 9.50
N SER A 32 -23.45 -2.34 9.64
CA SER A 32 -22.39 -2.60 8.64
C SER A 32 -22.10 -4.10 8.45
N PHE A 33 -22.26 -4.93 9.49
CA PHE A 33 -22.02 -6.37 9.42
C PHE A 33 -23.10 -7.12 8.63
N LYS A 34 -24.33 -6.60 8.59
CA LYS A 34 -25.43 -7.21 7.81
C LYS A 34 -25.17 -7.21 6.30
N VAL A 35 -24.29 -6.34 5.81
CA VAL A 35 -23.86 -6.29 4.40
C VAL A 35 -23.33 -7.66 3.95
N TYR A 36 -22.71 -8.42 4.85
CA TYR A 36 -22.08 -9.70 4.52
C TYR A 36 -22.99 -10.92 4.63
N ASN A 37 -24.29 -10.74 4.88
CA ASN A 37 -25.25 -11.86 4.92
C ASN A 37 -25.31 -12.63 3.60
N ASN A 38 -25.06 -11.96 2.46
CA ASN A 38 -24.91 -12.59 1.15
C ASN A 38 -23.59 -12.19 0.48
N GLU A 39 -22.47 -12.47 1.16
CA GLU A 39 -21.11 -12.12 0.71
C GLU A 39 -20.81 -12.55 -0.73
N LYS A 40 -21.31 -13.70 -1.18
CA LYS A 40 -21.12 -14.20 -2.56
C LYS A 40 -21.79 -13.33 -3.63
N ALA A 41 -22.76 -12.50 -3.28
CA ALA A 41 -23.39 -11.56 -4.21
C ALA A 41 -22.65 -10.21 -4.28
N LEU A 42 -21.79 -9.90 -3.29
CA LEU A 42 -21.14 -8.59 -3.20
C LEU A 42 -20.11 -8.38 -4.31
N SER A 43 -19.92 -7.12 -4.69
CA SER A 43 -18.93 -6.70 -5.68
C SER A 43 -17.58 -6.39 -5.02
N GLU A 44 -16.52 -6.32 -5.84
CA GLU A 44 -15.18 -5.88 -5.40
C GLU A 44 -15.23 -4.49 -4.75
N ALA A 45 -15.95 -3.56 -5.38
CA ALA A 45 -16.18 -2.21 -4.86
C ALA A 45 -16.86 -2.20 -3.47
N THR A 46 -17.72 -3.18 -3.18
CA THR A 46 -18.33 -3.29 -1.84
C THR A 46 -17.29 -3.68 -0.80
N HIS A 47 -16.41 -4.63 -1.10
CA HIS A 47 -15.34 -5.04 -0.19
C HIS A 47 -14.34 -3.90 0.07
N LEU A 48 -13.95 -3.20 -0.99
CA LEU A 48 -13.11 -2.00 -0.92
C LEU A 48 -13.74 -0.92 -0.02
N LYS A 49 -15.00 -0.58 -0.24
CA LYS A 49 -15.71 0.42 0.57
C LYS A 49 -15.76 0.05 2.05
N MET A 50 -16.01 -1.23 2.36
CA MET A 50 -16.03 -1.71 3.74
C MET A 50 -14.64 -1.63 4.39
N PHE A 51 -13.58 -1.89 3.63
CA PHE A 51 -12.22 -1.72 4.11
C PHE A 51 -11.86 -0.24 4.34
N MET A 52 -12.23 0.66 3.41
CA MET A 52 -12.01 2.10 3.56
C MET A 52 -12.74 2.66 4.79
N GLN A 53 -14.00 2.27 5.00
CA GLN A 53 -14.74 2.65 6.22
C GLN A 53 -14.02 2.23 7.50
N LEU A 54 -13.41 1.04 7.51
CA LEU A 54 -12.62 0.58 8.65
C LEU A 54 -11.37 1.45 8.86
N LEU A 55 -10.71 1.86 7.78
CA LEU A 55 -9.52 2.72 7.83
C LEU A 55 -9.85 4.12 8.36
N ASP A 56 -10.96 4.70 7.89
CA ASP A 56 -11.44 6.01 8.32
C ASP A 56 -11.87 5.99 9.80
N ASP A 57 -12.64 4.97 10.20
CA ASP A 57 -13.16 4.84 11.55
C ASP A 57 -12.07 4.57 12.59
N LEU A 58 -11.03 3.83 12.22
CA LEU A 58 -10.06 3.31 13.19
C LEU A 58 -8.68 3.96 13.10
N LEU A 59 -8.19 4.33 11.92
CA LEU A 59 -6.73 4.38 11.71
C LEU A 59 -6.18 5.72 11.27
N MET A 60 -6.85 6.51 10.43
CA MET A 60 -6.08 7.47 9.60
C MET A 60 -6.40 8.96 9.77
N ASN A 61 -7.32 9.34 10.66
CA ASN A 61 -7.71 10.75 10.85
C ASN A 61 -6.54 11.68 11.24
N ASP A 62 -5.46 11.14 11.82
CA ASP A 62 -4.32 11.92 12.32
C ASP A 62 -2.99 11.53 11.63
N THR A 63 -3.02 11.18 10.33
CA THR A 63 -1.83 10.75 9.58
C THR A 63 -1.63 11.47 8.25
N SER A 64 -0.38 11.57 7.78
CA SER A 64 -0.02 12.08 6.45
C SER A 64 -0.26 11.07 5.32
N ILE A 65 -1.22 10.15 5.51
CA ILE A 65 -1.54 9.07 4.57
C ILE A 65 -2.88 9.36 3.91
N SER A 66 -2.93 9.21 2.60
CA SER A 66 -4.15 9.34 1.79
C SER A 66 -4.43 8.07 0.99
N PHE A 67 -5.71 7.84 0.70
CA PHE A 67 -6.21 6.67 -0.03
C PHE A 67 -6.81 7.13 -1.35
N TYR A 68 -6.39 6.50 -2.44
CA TYR A 68 -6.89 6.76 -3.78
C TYR A 68 -7.48 5.47 -4.34
N ASP A 69 -8.79 5.43 -4.48
CA ASP A 69 -9.53 4.31 -5.02
C ASP A 69 -9.88 4.48 -6.51
N GLY A 70 -10.56 3.50 -7.11
CA GLY A 70 -11.15 3.66 -8.44
C GLY A 70 -10.20 3.43 -9.61
N GLU A 71 -9.38 2.37 -9.57
CA GLU A 71 -8.44 2.03 -10.64
C GLU A 71 -7.41 3.14 -10.89
N THR A 72 -6.85 3.68 -9.80
CA THR A 72 -5.85 4.75 -9.82
C THR A 72 -4.54 4.24 -10.42
N ILE A 73 -3.90 5.03 -11.28
CA ILE A 73 -2.61 4.71 -11.91
C ILE A 73 -1.48 4.93 -10.89
N SER A 74 -0.65 3.91 -10.68
CA SER A 74 0.57 4.05 -9.87
C SER A 74 1.63 4.85 -10.61
N ARG A 75 2.13 5.91 -9.96
CA ARG A 75 3.25 6.73 -10.44
C ARG A 75 4.51 5.89 -10.59
N ALA A 76 4.79 5.03 -9.62
CA ALA A 76 5.97 4.18 -9.63
C ALA A 76 5.98 3.24 -10.85
N THR A 77 4.82 2.67 -11.20
CA THR A 77 4.73 1.81 -12.39
C THR A 77 4.89 2.57 -13.71
N LYS A 78 4.42 3.83 -13.76
CA LYS A 78 4.64 4.70 -14.91
C LYS A 78 6.14 5.00 -15.09
N ARG A 79 6.84 5.37 -14.00
CA ARG A 79 8.28 5.59 -14.02
C ARG A 79 9.05 4.34 -14.46
N MET A 80 8.71 3.17 -13.91
CA MET A 80 9.32 1.90 -14.30
C MET A 80 9.17 1.63 -15.80
N LYS A 81 7.96 1.80 -16.37
CA LYS A 81 7.72 1.61 -17.81
C LYS A 81 8.48 2.59 -18.70
N ILE A 82 8.66 3.83 -18.27
CA ILE A 82 9.51 4.79 -18.99
C ILE A 82 10.95 4.26 -19.05
N ILE A 83 11.47 3.77 -17.93
CA ILE A 83 12.85 3.24 -17.83
C ILE A 83 13.02 1.95 -18.64
N THR A 84 12.08 1.01 -18.58
CA THR A 84 12.25 -0.32 -19.16
C THR A 84 11.73 -0.46 -20.59
N GLU A 85 10.66 0.27 -20.94
CA GLU A 85 9.91 0.09 -22.20
C GLU A 85 9.88 1.36 -23.06
N ASN A 86 10.42 2.48 -22.57
CA ASN A 86 10.32 3.81 -23.20
C ASN A 86 8.86 4.20 -23.54
N GLU A 87 7.90 3.74 -22.73
CA GLU A 87 6.47 4.03 -22.86
C GLU A 87 6.08 5.19 -21.92
N LEU A 88 5.68 6.34 -22.48
CA LEU A 88 5.36 7.56 -21.72
C LEU A 88 3.92 7.60 -21.16
N GLU A 89 2.99 6.87 -21.77
CA GLU A 89 1.55 7.14 -21.59
C GLU A 89 0.84 6.27 -20.56
N TYR A 90 1.38 5.10 -20.18
CA TYR A 90 0.60 4.13 -19.41
C TYR A 90 1.33 3.65 -18.15
N GLY A 91 0.67 3.75 -16.99
CA GLY A 91 1.03 3.00 -15.79
C GLY A 91 0.03 1.86 -15.53
N ARG A 92 0.29 1.04 -14.51
CA ARG A 92 -0.66 0.02 -14.06
C ARG A 92 -1.64 0.64 -13.05
N ARG A 93 -2.90 0.24 -13.17
CA ARG A 93 -3.98 0.64 -12.28
C ARG A 93 -4.16 -0.36 -11.15
N SER A 94 -4.56 0.15 -9.98
CA SER A 94 -4.85 -0.63 -8.78
C SER A 94 -6.16 -0.15 -8.15
N ASP A 95 -6.85 -1.07 -7.47
CA ASP A 95 -8.10 -0.76 -6.77
C ASP A 95 -7.91 0.29 -5.68
N LEU A 96 -6.80 0.23 -4.94
CA LEU A 96 -6.49 1.15 -3.85
C LEU A 96 -4.99 1.43 -3.78
N ILE A 97 -4.60 2.68 -4.03
CA ILE A 97 -3.24 3.15 -3.80
C ILE A 97 -3.19 3.97 -2.53
N VAL A 98 -2.22 3.65 -1.67
CA VAL A 98 -1.90 4.42 -0.47
C VAL A 98 -0.78 5.37 -0.80
N LYS A 99 -0.95 6.66 -0.48
CA LYS A 99 0.03 7.69 -0.80
C LYS A 99 0.38 8.53 0.41
N ASN A 100 1.52 9.21 0.33
CA ASN A 100 1.82 10.32 1.23
C ASN A 100 1.03 11.56 0.77
N LYS A 101 0.24 12.14 1.69
CA LYS A 101 -0.61 13.31 1.47
C LYS A 101 0.18 14.63 1.41
N GLU A 102 1.29 14.69 2.13
CA GLU A 102 2.09 15.90 2.33
C GLU A 102 3.19 16.05 1.28
N ALA A 103 3.59 14.95 0.62
CA ALA A 103 4.49 15.02 -0.52
C ALA A 103 3.75 15.61 -1.74
N GLU A 104 4.26 16.70 -2.32
CA GLU A 104 3.65 17.35 -3.50
C GLU A 104 3.48 16.38 -4.68
N GLU A 105 4.46 15.51 -4.92
CA GLU A 105 4.40 14.50 -5.97
C GLU A 105 3.50 13.29 -5.63
N GLN A 106 2.86 13.28 -4.45
CA GLN A 106 1.99 12.22 -3.94
C GLN A 106 2.60 10.83 -4.15
N TYR A 107 3.75 10.58 -3.50
CA TYR A 107 4.47 9.32 -3.60
C TYR A 107 3.60 8.13 -3.19
N ASP A 108 3.59 7.09 -4.03
CA ASP A 108 2.94 5.82 -3.74
C ASP A 108 3.69 5.12 -2.57
N LEU A 109 2.95 4.60 -1.59
CA LEU A 109 3.48 3.88 -0.43
C LEU A 109 3.17 2.39 -0.46
N SER A 110 2.01 2.02 -1.03
CA SER A 110 1.62 0.63 -1.32
C SER A 110 0.41 0.59 -2.25
N SER A 111 0.19 -0.56 -2.87
CA SER A 111 -0.99 -0.88 -3.67
C SER A 111 -1.73 -2.07 -3.07
N ASN A 112 -3.05 -2.00 -2.97
CA ASN A 112 -3.91 -3.05 -2.43
C ASN A 112 -4.97 -3.42 -3.48
N GLU A 113 -5.21 -4.71 -3.67
CA GLU A 113 -6.11 -5.21 -4.70
C GLU A 113 -7.23 -6.06 -4.11
N PHE A 114 -8.39 -6.00 -4.74
CA PHE A 114 -9.62 -6.63 -4.29
C PHE A 114 -10.16 -7.57 -5.35
N LYS A 115 -10.52 -8.77 -4.90
CA LYS A 115 -11.27 -9.74 -5.70
C LYS A 115 -12.51 -10.16 -4.93
N LYS A 116 -13.55 -10.49 -5.68
CA LYS A 116 -14.78 -11.03 -5.12
C LYS A 116 -14.51 -12.34 -4.36
N THR A 117 -15.41 -12.68 -3.45
CA THR A 117 -15.40 -13.99 -2.78
C THR A 117 -15.63 -15.13 -3.77
N GLY A 118 -14.88 -16.22 -3.63
CA GLY A 118 -15.11 -17.45 -4.39
C GLY A 118 -14.54 -17.44 -5.82
N MET A 119 -13.63 -16.53 -6.12
CA MET A 119 -12.86 -16.57 -7.37
C MET A 119 -11.98 -17.82 -7.42
N SER A 120 -11.71 -18.31 -8.64
CA SER A 120 -10.81 -19.44 -8.82
C SER A 120 -9.38 -19.11 -8.38
N HIS A 121 -8.62 -20.14 -8.03
CA HIS A 121 -7.23 -19.99 -7.61
C HIS A 121 -6.39 -19.26 -8.67
N ASP A 122 -6.55 -19.61 -9.95
CA ASP A 122 -5.80 -18.98 -11.05
C ASP A 122 -6.05 -17.47 -11.15
N ILE A 123 -7.30 -17.04 -10.93
CA ILE A 123 -7.64 -15.62 -10.96
C ILE A 123 -7.00 -14.89 -9.78
N LEU A 124 -7.04 -15.49 -8.58
CA LEU A 124 -6.40 -14.94 -7.40
C LEU A 124 -4.88 -14.85 -7.60
N THR A 125 -4.22 -15.92 -8.06
CA THR A 125 -2.77 -15.95 -8.31
C THR A 125 -2.35 -14.90 -9.34
N ARG A 126 -3.13 -14.73 -10.42
CA ARG A 126 -2.87 -13.69 -11.42
C ARG A 126 -2.97 -12.29 -10.82
N GLN A 127 -3.97 -12.07 -9.96
CA GLN A 127 -4.19 -10.79 -9.29
C GLN A 127 -3.09 -10.47 -8.28
N GLN A 128 -2.68 -11.45 -7.47
CA GLN A 128 -1.58 -11.33 -6.52
C GLN A 128 -0.25 -11.03 -7.24
N SER A 129 -0.01 -11.70 -8.37
CA SER A 129 1.16 -11.43 -9.22
C SER A 129 1.14 -10.02 -9.80
N LYS A 130 -0.04 -9.51 -10.19
CA LYS A 130 -0.22 -8.10 -10.61
C LYS A 130 0.15 -7.17 -9.45
N ASN A 131 -0.44 -7.36 -8.27
CA ASN A 131 -0.22 -6.49 -7.13
C ASN A 131 1.23 -6.51 -6.65
N LEU A 132 1.87 -7.68 -6.64
CA LEU A 132 3.27 -7.86 -6.30
C LEU A 132 4.17 -7.01 -7.20
N ARG A 133 3.96 -7.02 -8.53
CA ARG A 133 4.75 -6.21 -9.46
C ARG A 133 4.53 -4.71 -9.29
N ILE A 134 3.29 -4.29 -9.01
CA ILE A 134 2.99 -2.87 -8.72
C ILE A 134 3.74 -2.44 -7.46
N ASN A 135 3.62 -3.21 -6.37
CA ASN A 135 4.30 -2.96 -5.12
C ASN A 135 5.84 -3.02 -5.27
N ALA A 136 6.37 -3.91 -6.11
CA ALA A 136 7.81 -3.94 -6.44
C ALA A 136 8.29 -2.64 -7.09
N CYS A 137 7.49 -2.06 -8.00
CA CYS A 137 7.82 -0.75 -8.55
C CYS A 137 7.79 0.35 -7.48
N ILE A 138 6.78 0.31 -6.59
CA ILE A 138 6.63 1.28 -5.50
C ILE A 138 7.84 1.25 -4.56
N ILE A 139 8.23 0.08 -4.05
CA ILE A 139 9.40 -0.03 -3.17
C ILE A 139 10.71 0.32 -3.90
N ASN A 140 10.82 0.02 -5.20
CA ASN A 140 11.98 0.43 -5.98
C ASN A 140 12.10 1.95 -6.04
N ASP A 141 11.00 2.65 -6.34
CA ASP A 141 10.95 4.12 -6.39
C ASP A 141 11.26 4.75 -5.02
N ILE A 142 10.75 4.16 -3.93
CA ILE A 142 11.10 4.57 -2.56
C ILE A 142 12.60 4.34 -2.30
N ASN A 143 13.14 3.16 -2.60
CA ASN A 143 14.56 2.86 -2.36
C ASN A 143 15.49 3.78 -3.16
N LEU A 144 15.12 4.14 -4.39
CA LEU A 144 15.84 5.10 -5.20
C LEU A 144 15.81 6.51 -4.58
N LEU A 145 14.65 6.95 -4.08
CA LEU A 145 14.54 8.22 -3.36
C LEU A 145 15.41 8.24 -2.09
N LEU A 146 15.39 7.16 -1.30
CA LEU A 146 16.12 7.09 -0.04
C LEU A 146 17.61 6.77 -0.20
N GLY A 147 18.09 6.50 -1.43
CA GLY A 147 19.46 6.09 -1.69
C GLY A 147 19.89 4.78 -1.01
N ASN A 148 18.95 3.94 -0.55
CA ASN A 148 19.24 2.64 0.06
C ASN A 148 18.13 1.61 -0.18
N ALA A 149 18.49 0.32 -0.17
CA ALA A 149 17.58 -0.79 -0.46
C ALA A 149 16.90 -1.40 0.79
N ASN A 150 16.87 -0.68 1.92
CA ASN A 150 16.43 -1.24 3.22
C ASN A 150 14.95 -0.99 3.53
N SER A 151 14.20 -0.39 2.60
CA SER A 151 12.77 -0.17 2.81
C SER A 151 12.02 -1.50 2.84
N ARG A 152 10.88 -1.49 3.53
CA ARG A 152 9.94 -2.59 3.55
C ARG A 152 8.56 -2.01 3.35
N ILE A 153 7.78 -2.60 2.45
CA ILE A 153 6.37 -2.21 2.27
C ILE A 153 5.48 -3.38 2.65
N ASN A 154 4.36 -3.07 3.29
CA ASN A 154 3.32 -4.04 3.60
C ASN A 154 2.09 -3.71 2.76
N TYR A 155 1.49 -4.72 2.14
CA TYR A 155 0.29 -4.55 1.32
C TYR A 155 -0.67 -5.74 1.46
N PHE A 156 -1.90 -5.54 1.02
CA PHE A 156 -2.98 -6.52 1.08
C PHE A 156 -3.39 -7.03 -0.30
N ASP A 157 -3.72 -8.32 -0.35
CA ASP A 157 -4.47 -8.94 -1.45
C ASP A 157 -5.78 -9.50 -0.89
N PHE A 158 -6.92 -8.94 -1.27
CA PHE A 158 -8.24 -9.34 -0.76
C PHE A 158 -8.93 -10.37 -1.66
N SER A 159 -9.53 -11.39 -1.03
CA SER A 159 -10.58 -12.21 -1.61
C SER A 159 -11.80 -12.14 -0.69
N GLY A 160 -12.78 -11.34 -1.10
CA GLY A 160 -13.91 -11.00 -0.25
C GLY A 160 -13.47 -10.22 0.99
N ARG A 161 -13.93 -10.67 2.17
CA ARG A 161 -13.50 -10.12 3.47
C ARG A 161 -12.12 -10.56 3.93
N GLN A 162 -11.55 -11.59 3.31
CA GLN A 162 -10.31 -12.20 3.77
C GLN A 162 -9.14 -11.63 2.99
N SER A 163 -8.03 -11.44 3.70
CA SER A 163 -6.77 -11.01 3.11
C SER A 163 -5.59 -11.56 3.90
N TYR A 164 -4.43 -11.52 3.28
CA TYR A 164 -3.16 -11.61 3.98
C TYR A 164 -2.38 -10.31 3.80
N ILE A 165 -1.46 -10.07 4.72
CA ILE A 165 -0.48 -9.01 4.59
C ILE A 165 0.79 -9.64 4.04
N SER A 166 1.24 -9.14 2.89
CA SER A 166 2.56 -9.45 2.35
C SER A 166 3.52 -8.33 2.68
N GLN A 167 4.71 -8.70 3.13
CA GLN A 167 5.84 -7.78 3.25
C GLN A 167 6.77 -7.97 2.05
N LEU A 168 7.13 -6.88 1.41
CA LEU A 168 8.06 -6.82 0.29
C LEU A 168 9.31 -6.04 0.68
N PHE A 169 10.47 -6.55 0.29
CA PHE A 169 11.77 -5.92 0.51
C PHE A 169 12.75 -6.35 -0.58
N SER A 170 13.84 -5.59 -0.74
CA SER A 170 14.93 -5.95 -1.66
C SER A 170 15.89 -6.94 -1.00
N PHE A 171 16.32 -7.95 -1.76
CA PHE A 171 17.33 -8.92 -1.34
C PHE A 171 18.10 -9.39 -2.57
N ASP A 172 19.44 -9.29 -2.56
CA ASP A 172 20.33 -9.74 -3.63
C ASP A 172 19.88 -9.34 -5.05
N GLY A 173 19.53 -8.06 -5.23
CA GLY A 173 19.12 -7.51 -6.53
C GLY A 173 17.73 -7.96 -7.02
N CYS A 174 16.95 -8.65 -6.18
CA CYS A 174 15.57 -9.00 -6.46
C CYS A 174 14.63 -8.49 -5.36
N PHE A 175 13.31 -8.63 -5.60
CA PHE A 175 12.29 -8.35 -4.59
C PHE A 175 11.72 -9.65 -4.03
N VAL A 176 11.75 -9.79 -2.71
CA VAL A 176 11.21 -10.95 -2.00
C VAL A 176 9.95 -10.54 -1.27
N ALA A 177 8.86 -11.28 -1.54
CA ALA A 177 7.59 -11.12 -0.87
C ALA A 177 7.30 -12.34 0.00
N TYR A 178 6.86 -12.11 1.23
CA TYR A 178 6.39 -13.19 2.09
C TYR A 178 5.23 -12.74 2.96
N LYS A 179 4.40 -13.70 3.35
CA LYS A 179 3.23 -13.46 4.19
C LYS A 179 3.66 -13.18 5.64
N VAL A 180 3.24 -12.04 6.17
CA VAL A 180 3.51 -11.60 7.56
C VAL A 180 2.27 -11.59 8.46
N GLY A 181 1.08 -11.77 7.88
CA GLY A 181 -0.15 -11.80 8.67
C GLY A 181 -1.39 -12.14 7.85
N SER A 182 -2.50 -12.25 8.56
CA SER A 182 -3.83 -12.41 7.99
C SER A 182 -4.76 -11.34 8.53
N PHE A 183 -5.70 -10.91 7.69
CA PHE A 183 -6.68 -9.90 8.00
C PHE A 183 -8.05 -10.39 7.54
N THR A 184 -9.08 -10.18 8.35
CA THR A 184 -10.45 -10.55 8.01
C THR A 184 -11.40 -9.51 8.54
N ILE A 185 -12.22 -8.93 7.65
CA ILE A 185 -13.32 -8.06 8.05
C ILE A 185 -14.39 -8.95 8.73
N PRO A 186 -14.83 -8.64 9.95
CA PRO A 186 -15.78 -9.49 10.66
C PRO A 186 -17.16 -9.39 9.99
N LYS A 187 -17.84 -10.53 9.83
CA LYS A 187 -19.17 -10.59 9.21
C LYS A 187 -20.32 -10.45 10.22
N ASN A 188 -20.04 -10.63 11.50
CA ASN A 188 -20.99 -10.54 12.59
C ASN A 188 -20.26 -10.37 13.93
N LEU A 189 -21.03 -10.09 14.99
CA LEU A 189 -20.49 -9.83 16.32
C LEU A 189 -19.72 -11.01 16.92
N MET A 190 -20.09 -12.25 16.57
CA MET A 190 -19.39 -13.44 17.08
C MET A 190 -17.94 -13.53 16.56
N GLN A 191 -17.63 -12.87 15.44
CA GLN A 191 -16.29 -12.81 14.87
C GLN A 191 -15.42 -11.69 15.45
N LEU A 192 -15.95 -10.84 16.34
CA LEU A 192 -15.17 -9.74 16.91
C LEU A 192 -13.98 -10.24 17.74
N ASN A 193 -14.12 -11.35 18.44
CA ASN A 193 -12.99 -11.97 19.16
C ASN A 193 -11.86 -12.37 18.21
N GLN A 194 -12.20 -12.89 17.03
CA GLN A 194 -11.23 -13.24 15.99
C GLN A 194 -10.68 -11.99 15.28
N PHE A 195 -11.44 -10.90 15.27
CA PHE A 195 -11.05 -9.62 14.68
C PHE A 195 -9.87 -8.95 15.41
N ARG A 196 -9.63 -9.29 16.69
CA ARG A 196 -8.47 -8.82 17.46
C ARG A 196 -7.14 -9.03 16.71
N PHE A 197 -6.93 -10.20 16.12
CA PHE A 197 -5.73 -10.48 15.33
C PHE A 197 -5.65 -9.64 14.06
N SER A 198 -6.79 -9.38 13.43
CA SER A 198 -6.87 -8.52 12.25
C SER A 198 -6.56 -7.06 12.59
N LEU A 199 -6.98 -6.57 13.76
CA LEU A 199 -6.62 -5.23 14.25
C LEU A 199 -5.12 -5.10 14.53
N ILE A 200 -4.50 -6.12 15.13
CA ILE A 200 -3.04 -6.15 15.35
C ILE A 200 -2.31 -6.12 14.00
N ALA A 201 -2.75 -6.93 13.04
CA ALA A 201 -2.18 -6.97 11.69
C ALA A 201 -2.31 -5.60 10.99
N LEU A 202 -3.48 -4.97 11.10
CA LEU A 202 -3.76 -3.67 10.52
C LEU A 202 -2.94 -2.55 11.18
N TYR A 203 -2.71 -2.61 12.49
CA TYR A 203 -1.81 -1.70 13.19
C TYR A 203 -0.35 -1.83 12.72
N ARG A 204 0.14 -3.06 12.55
CA ARG A 204 1.49 -3.31 12.03
C ARG A 204 1.65 -2.76 10.61
N TRP A 205 0.63 -2.95 9.77
CA TRP A 205 0.58 -2.33 8.46
C TRP A 205 0.62 -0.80 8.55
N LYS A 206 -0.26 -0.17 9.34
CA LYS A 206 -0.28 1.29 9.55
C LYS A 206 1.08 1.82 9.98
N LYS A 207 1.71 1.18 10.98
CA LYS A 207 3.04 1.60 11.47
C LYS A 207 4.07 1.58 10.35
N CYS A 208 4.14 0.48 9.60
CA CYS A 208 5.04 0.37 8.45
C CYS A 208 4.79 1.45 7.40
N THR A 209 3.52 1.72 7.08
CA THR A 209 3.13 2.75 6.09
C THR A 209 3.50 4.17 6.58
N ILE A 210 3.27 4.49 7.85
CA ILE A 210 3.67 5.78 8.44
C ILE A 210 5.19 5.94 8.43
N ASP A 211 5.93 4.89 8.82
CA ASP A 211 7.39 4.94 8.86
C ASP A 211 7.97 5.19 7.45
N ASN A 212 7.41 4.56 6.41
CA ASN A 212 7.78 4.85 5.02
C ASN A 212 7.37 6.26 4.60
N SER A 213 6.15 6.69 4.94
CA SER A 213 5.65 8.04 4.64
C SER A 213 6.59 9.11 5.18
N LYS A 214 7.03 8.99 6.43
CA LYS A 214 7.97 9.91 7.08
C LYS A 214 9.34 9.95 6.41
N LYS A 215 9.89 8.77 6.06
CA LYS A 215 11.19 8.70 5.37
C LYS A 215 11.13 9.37 4.01
N VAL A 216 10.09 9.08 3.24
CA VAL A 216 9.84 9.70 1.93
C VAL A 216 9.73 11.22 2.06
N LEU A 217 8.91 11.70 3.00
CA LEU A 217 8.74 13.13 3.22
C LEU A 217 10.04 13.81 3.64
N PHE A 218 10.79 13.19 4.55
CA PHE A 218 12.06 13.74 5.03
C PHE A 218 13.07 13.91 3.89
N GLU A 219 13.24 12.92 3.02
CA GLU A 219 14.17 13.04 1.89
C GLU A 219 13.69 14.05 0.84
N ILE A 220 12.37 14.21 0.64
CA ILE A 220 11.83 15.25 -0.25
C ILE A 220 12.14 16.64 0.29
N LEU A 221 11.82 16.90 1.56
CA LEU A 221 12.07 18.20 2.21
C LEU A 221 13.57 18.53 2.25
N LYS A 222 14.40 17.52 2.54
CA LYS A 222 15.86 17.69 2.51
C LYS A 222 16.35 18.06 1.11
N ALA A 223 15.85 17.40 0.07
CA ALA A 223 16.21 17.74 -1.30
C ALA A 223 15.77 19.17 -1.65
N GLU A 224 14.55 19.58 -1.26
CA GLU A 224 14.06 20.95 -1.44
C GLU A 224 14.95 21.99 -0.73
N ASP A 225 15.35 21.73 0.51
CA ASP A 225 16.27 22.59 1.26
C ASP A 225 17.65 22.66 0.57
N ASP A 226 18.21 21.52 0.14
CA ASP A 226 19.49 21.46 -0.56
C ASP A 226 19.44 22.28 -1.87
N TYR A 227 18.37 22.20 -2.66
CA TYR A 227 18.21 22.99 -3.89
C TYR A 227 17.90 24.47 -3.61
N GLY A 228 17.12 24.77 -2.57
CA GLY A 228 16.85 26.15 -2.15
C GLY A 228 18.11 26.87 -1.69
N LEU A 229 19.01 26.18 -0.99
CA LEU A 229 20.33 26.70 -0.62
C LEU A 229 21.24 26.91 -1.84
N VAL A 230 21.16 26.03 -2.85
CA VAL A 230 21.89 26.19 -4.11
C VAL A 230 21.40 27.43 -4.87
N GLU A 231 20.08 27.67 -4.94
CA GLU A 231 19.51 28.87 -5.57
C GLU A 231 19.93 30.17 -4.86
N VAL A 232 20.01 30.18 -3.53
CA VAL A 232 20.54 31.33 -2.76
C VAL A 232 22.06 31.49 -2.96
N SER A 233 22.80 30.40 -3.19
CA SER A 233 24.24 30.44 -3.44
C SER A 233 24.63 30.78 -4.89
N ASN A 234 23.68 30.78 -5.83
CA ASN A 234 23.92 30.96 -7.26
C ASN A 234 24.30 32.40 -7.68
N ASP A 235 24.44 33.34 -6.74
CA ASP A 235 25.23 34.55 -6.99
C ASP A 235 26.74 34.26 -7.13
N ILE A 236 27.20 33.05 -6.78
CA ILE A 236 28.60 32.65 -6.89
C ILE A 236 28.70 31.18 -7.37
N VAL A 237 28.93 31.01 -8.69
CA VAL A 237 29.49 29.85 -9.40
C VAL A 237 28.51 28.85 -10.06
N ASN A 238 28.62 28.79 -11.39
CA ASN A 238 28.11 27.75 -12.27
C ASN A 238 28.59 26.34 -11.86
N TYR A 239 27.77 25.56 -11.16
CA TYR A 239 27.86 24.10 -11.17
C TYR A 239 26.53 23.49 -11.61
N ARG A 240 26.56 22.67 -12.68
CA ARG A 240 25.49 21.73 -12.99
C ARG A 240 25.52 20.61 -11.95
N LEU A 241 24.87 20.81 -10.81
CA LEU A 241 24.69 19.77 -9.81
C LEU A 241 23.48 18.93 -10.19
N SER A 242 23.72 17.75 -10.76
CA SER A 242 22.75 16.65 -10.68
C SER A 242 22.80 16.08 -9.26
N PRO A 243 21.67 15.63 -8.69
CA PRO A 243 21.67 14.99 -7.38
C PRO A 243 22.66 13.83 -7.36
N PRO A 244 23.30 13.51 -6.21
CA PRO A 244 24.24 12.40 -6.12
C PRO A 244 23.53 11.11 -6.55
N ARG A 245 23.86 10.63 -7.74
CA ARG A 245 23.56 9.27 -8.16
C ARG A 245 24.71 8.40 -7.70
N ASP A 246 24.45 7.53 -6.73
CA ASP A 246 24.72 6.08 -6.83
C ASP A 246 24.99 5.42 -5.48
N ASN A 247 24.32 4.26 -5.31
CA ASN A 247 24.68 3.07 -4.52
C ASN A 247 23.56 2.01 -4.57
N VAL A 248 22.36 2.36 -5.04
CA VAL A 248 21.26 1.41 -5.25
C VAL A 248 21.08 1.15 -6.74
N ASN A 249 21.41 -0.07 -7.15
CA ASN A 249 21.05 -0.53 -8.49
C ASN A 249 19.53 -0.62 -8.61
N HIS A 250 19.00 0.01 -9.66
CA HIS A 250 17.60 -0.14 -10.01
C HIS A 250 17.27 -1.61 -10.32
N VAL A 251 16.27 -2.17 -9.65
CA VAL A 251 15.78 -3.51 -9.98
C VAL A 251 14.75 -3.39 -11.11
N GLN A 252 15.04 -4.00 -12.26
CA GLN A 252 14.11 -4.01 -13.39
C GLN A 252 12.89 -4.90 -13.11
N VAL A 253 11.72 -4.27 -12.96
CA VAL A 253 10.45 -4.98 -12.81
C VAL A 253 9.80 -5.08 -14.19
N VAL A 254 9.75 -6.31 -14.73
CA VAL A 254 9.16 -6.56 -16.05
C VAL A 254 7.66 -6.80 -15.93
N PHE A 255 6.88 -6.12 -16.77
CA PHE A 255 5.44 -6.35 -16.89
C PHE A 255 5.12 -7.35 -18.00
N SER A 256 4.13 -8.21 -17.78
CA SER A 256 3.62 -9.06 -18.85
C SER A 256 3.00 -8.20 -19.98
N PRO A 257 3.28 -8.51 -21.27
CA PRO A 257 2.73 -7.77 -22.40
C PRO A 257 1.20 -7.71 -22.35
N SER A 258 0.62 -6.53 -22.58
CA SER A 258 -0.84 -6.35 -22.62
C SER A 258 -1.48 -6.89 -23.92
N LYS A 259 -0.65 -7.23 -24.93
CA LYS A 259 -1.05 -7.85 -26.19
C LYS A 259 -0.01 -8.92 -26.53
N GLY A 260 -0.45 -10.13 -26.91
CA GLY A 260 0.39 -11.31 -27.19
C GLY A 260 1.36 -11.19 -28.37
N SER A 261 1.73 -9.98 -28.80
CA SER A 261 2.62 -9.75 -29.95
C SER A 261 3.77 -8.78 -29.68
N LYS A 262 4.14 -8.47 -28.43
CA LYS A 262 5.30 -7.62 -28.16
C LYS A 262 6.32 -8.27 -27.23
N ARG A 263 7.35 -8.81 -27.90
CA ARG A 263 8.75 -9.07 -27.54
C ARG A 263 9.03 -9.87 -26.27
N THR A 264 9.45 -11.12 -26.48
CA THR A 264 10.44 -11.81 -25.68
C THR A 264 11.70 -10.94 -25.62
N ILE A 265 12.03 -10.38 -24.45
CA ILE A 265 13.41 -9.97 -24.18
C ILE A 265 14.16 -11.28 -23.98
N SER A 266 15.01 -11.65 -24.93
CA SER A 266 15.96 -12.74 -24.78
C SER A 266 16.92 -12.37 -23.66
N VAL A 267 16.63 -12.81 -22.44
CA VAL A 267 17.60 -12.82 -21.34
C VAL A 267 18.55 -13.96 -21.62
N LEU A 268 19.47 -13.76 -22.56
CA LEU A 268 20.71 -14.52 -22.74
C LEU A 268 21.53 -13.72 -23.76
N GLN A 269 22.41 -12.85 -23.26
CA GLN A 269 23.74 -12.62 -23.84
C GLN A 269 24.60 -11.80 -22.87
N ASN A 270 25.58 -12.54 -22.32
CA ASN A 270 26.81 -12.17 -21.60
C ASN A 270 26.70 -11.47 -20.25
#